data_AF-A0A2V9TLQ9-F1
#
_entry.id   AF-A0A2V9TLQ9-F1
#
_cell.length_a   1.000
_cell.length_b   1.000
_cell.length_c   1.000
_cell.angle_alpha   90.00
_cell.angle_beta   90.00
_cell.angle_gamma   90.00
#
_symmetry.space_group_name_H-M   'P 1'
#
loop_
_entity.id
_entity.type
_entity.pdbx_description
1 polymer ?
#
loop_
_entity_poly.entity_id
_entity_poly.type
_entity_poly.pdbx_seq_one_letter_code
_entity_poly.pdbx_strand_id
1 'polypeptide(L)' 'MVALVADGLSNREIAQELGLSEHTVKKYLFRIFDKLGISSRVELVLYAFSHGGARDAEWVAGASA' A
#
# COMPACT_ATOMS: atom_id res chain seq x y z
N MET A 1 -3.18 -1.29 6.30
CA MET A 1 -2.07 -0.48 5.73
C MET A 1 -1.76 -0.88 4.28
N VAL A 2 -1.64 -2.16 3.94
CA VAL A 2 -1.37 -2.58 2.54
C VAL A 2 -2.41 -2.06 1.55
N ALA A 3 -3.71 -2.18 1.85
CA ALA A 3 -4.79 -1.63 1.03
C ALA A 3 -4.62 -0.11 0.79
N LEU A 4 -4.44 0.68 1.86
CA LEU A 4 -4.20 2.12 1.73
C LEU A 4 -2.96 2.47 0.87
N VAL A 5 -1.93 1.61 0.89
CA VAL A 5 -0.76 1.78 0.01
C VAL A 5 -1.13 1.48 -1.45
N ALA A 6 -1.91 0.43 -1.70
CA ALA A 6 -2.44 0.05 -3.01
C ALA A 6 -3.38 1.12 -3.59
N ASP A 7 -4.18 1.76 -2.73
CA ASP A 7 -5.04 2.91 -3.04
C ASP A 7 -4.22 4.20 -3.33
N GLY A 8 -2.89 4.14 -3.23
CA GLY A 8 -2.00 5.25 -3.58
C GLY A 8 -1.71 6.25 -2.45
N LEU A 9 -2.25 6.05 -1.23
CA LEU A 9 -2.10 7.03 -0.14
C LEU A 9 -0.65 7.16 0.32
N SER A 10 -0.17 8.40 0.44
CA SER A 10 1.12 8.74 1.03
C SER A 10 1.22 8.32 2.51
N ASN A 11 2.43 8.28 3.06
CA ASN A 11 2.61 7.97 4.49
C ASN A 11 1.89 8.98 5.40
N ARG A 12 1.76 10.24 4.97
CA ARG A 12 1.04 11.28 5.69
C ARG A 12 -0.46 11.02 5.70
N GLU A 13 -1.05 10.67 4.56
CA GLU A 13 -2.47 10.32 4.45
C GLU A 13 -2.77 9.05 5.26
N ILE A 14 -1.94 8.01 5.13
CA ILE A 14 -2.05 6.79 5.94
C ILE A 14 -1.96 7.10 7.44
N ALA A 15 -1.07 8.02 7.84
CA ALA A 15 -0.92 8.43 9.22
C ALA A 15 -2.21 9.11 9.73
N GLN A 16 -2.83 9.98 8.92
CA GLN A 16 -4.10 10.63 9.24
C GLN A 16 -5.25 9.60 9.35
N GLU A 17 -5.41 8.74 8.35
CA GLU A 17 -6.45 7.71 8.31
C GLU A 17 -6.38 6.73 9.50
N LEU A 18 -5.18 6.41 9.96
CA LEU A 18 -4.96 5.44 11.04
C LEU A 18 -4.75 6.07 12.42
N GLY A 19 -4.75 7.41 12.54
CA GLY A 19 -4.44 8.10 13.79
C GLY A 19 -3.01 7.82 14.30
N LEU A 20 -2.04 7.70 13.38
CA LEU A 20 -0.65 7.39 13.66
C LEU A 20 0.28 8.57 13.31
N SER A 21 1.54 8.48 13.71
CA SER A 21 2.59 9.35 13.16
C SER A 21 3.14 8.80 11.85
N GLU A 22 3.64 9.66 10.96
CA GLU A 22 4.34 9.23 9.73
C GLU A 22 5.53 8.30 10.03
N HIS A 23 6.23 8.53 11.14
CA HIS A 23 7.34 7.69 11.58
C HIS A 23 6.85 6.26 11.91
N THR A 24 5.71 6.14 12.59
CA THR A 24 5.06 4.85 12.88
C THR A 24 4.65 4.15 11.59
N VAL A 25 4.12 4.89 10.60
CA VAL A 25 3.77 4.33 9.28
C VAL A 25 5.01 3.78 8.59
N LYS A 26 6.11 4.53 8.53
CA LYS A 26 7.38 4.06 7.95
C LYS A 26 7.87 2.77 8.61
N LYS A 27 7.80 2.69 9.95
CA LYS A 27 8.17 1.48 10.70
C LYS A 27 7.29 0.29 10.34
N TYR A 28 5.98 0.49 10.20
CA TYR A 28 5.08 -0.59 9.77
C TYR A 28 5.33 -1.04 8.34
N LEU A 29 5.55 -0.11 7.41
CA LEU A 29 5.90 -0.44 6.02
C LEU A 29 7.19 -1.24 5.95
N PHE A 30 8.24 -0.85 6.69
CA PHE A 30 9.48 -1.60 6.76
C PHE A 30 9.27 -3.04 7.25
N ARG A 31 8.46 -3.25 8.29
CA ARG A 31 8.14 -4.61 8.79
C ARG A 31 7.30 -5.42 7.81
N ILE A 32 6.42 -4.77 7.05
CA ILE A 32 5.64 -5.42 5.99
C ILE A 32 6.58 -5.84 4.86
N PHE A 33 7.48 -4.95 4.43
CA PHE A 33 8.47 -5.24 3.40
C PHE A 33 9.33 -6.44 3.77
N ASP A 34 9.89 -6.43 4.98
CA ASP A 34 10.69 -7.53 5.54
C ASP A 34 9.92 -8.85 5.57
N LYS A 35 8.67 -8.82 6.07
CA LYS A 35 7.82 -10.03 6.16
C LYS A 35 7.45 -10.61 4.78
N LEU A 36 7.32 -9.76 3.77
CA LEU A 36 6.94 -10.17 2.41
C LEU A 36 8.15 -10.43 1.50
N GLY A 37 9.37 -10.11 1.95
CA GLY A 37 10.58 -10.23 1.14
C GLY A 37 10.61 -9.25 -0.04
N ILE A 38 9.94 -8.10 0.08
CA ILE A 38 9.88 -7.05 -0.95
C ILE A 38 10.69 -5.84 -0.53
N SER A 39 11.18 -5.08 -1.50
CA SER A 39 12.13 -3.98 -1.26
C SER A 39 11.52 -2.59 -1.44
N SER A 40 10.34 -2.50 -2.04
CA SER A 40 9.77 -1.22 -2.46
C SER A 40 8.27 -1.10 -2.28
N ARG A 41 7.81 0.15 -2.24
CA ARG A 41 6.39 0.48 -2.24
C ARG A 41 5.69 -0.02 -3.52
N VAL A 42 6.35 0.08 -4.67
CA VAL A 42 5.80 -0.41 -5.95
C VAL A 42 5.62 -1.92 -5.90
N GLU A 43 6.60 -2.66 -5.38
CA GLU A 43 6.45 -4.10 -5.17
C GLU A 43 5.31 -4.43 -4.19
N LEU A 44 5.10 -3.63 -3.14
CA LEU A 44 3.97 -3.84 -2.22
C LEU A 44 2.63 -3.63 -2.91
N VAL A 45 2.54 -2.64 -3.81
CA VAL A 45 1.35 -2.40 -4.63
C VAL A 45 1.10 -3.58 -5.58
N LEU A 46 2.12 -4.05 -6.30
CA LEU A 46 2.00 -5.22 -7.19
C LEU A 46 1.67 -6.51 -6.44
N TYR A 47 2.24 -6.68 -5.24
CA TYR A 47 1.92 -7.78 -4.33
C TYR A 47 0.44 -7.73 -3.93
N ALA A 48 -0.06 -6.55 -3.57
CA ALA A 48 -1.48 -6.36 -3.23
C ALA A 48 -2.39 -6.73 -4.40
N PHE A 49 -2.10 -6.29 -5.63
CA PHE A 49 -2.89 -6.67 -6.81
C PHE A 49 -2.88 -8.17 -7.12
N SER A 50 -1.75 -8.85 -6.91
CA SER A 50 -1.63 -10.28 -7.20
C SER A 50 -2.26 -11.18 -6.14
N HIS A 51 -2.46 -10.68 -4.91
CA HIS A 51 -2.94 -11.46 -3.77
C HIS A 51 -4.26 -10.93 -3.16
N GLY A 52 -4.70 -9.74 -3.56
CA GLY A 52 -5.93 -9.08 -3.15
C GLY A 52 -7.09 -9.51 -4.06
N GLY A 53 -7.86 -10.49 -3.61
CA GLY A 53 -9.06 -10.91 -4.33
C GLY A 53 -10.03 -9.75 -4.60
N ALA A 54 -10.30 -9.50 -5.88
CA ALA A 54 -11.48 -8.86 -6.46
C ALA A 54 -11.87 -7.41 -6.05
N ARG A 55 -11.16 -6.71 -5.15
CA ARG A 55 -11.46 -5.29 -4.85
C ARG A 55 -10.71 -4.29 -5.73
N ASP A 56 -9.67 -4.74 -6.43
CA ASP A 56 -8.65 -3.86 -7.03
C ASP A 56 -8.67 -3.81 -8.57
N ALA A 57 -9.64 -4.45 -9.23
CA ALA A 57 -9.73 -4.47 -10.70
C ALA A 57 -10.23 -3.15 -11.31
N GLU A 58 -10.80 -2.25 -10.51
CA GLU A 58 -11.44 -1.01 -11.00
C GLU A 58 -10.42 0.09 -11.38
N TRP A 59 -9.21 0.07 -10.83
CA TRP A 59 -8.21 1.12 -11.07
C TRP A 59 -7.44 0.97 -12.40
N VAL A 60 -7.11 -0.25 -12.83
CA VAL A 60 -6.37 -0.47 -14.09
C VAL A 60 -7.19 -0.07 -15.32
N ALA A 61 -8.52 -0.19 -15.25
CA ALA A 61 -9.41 0.21 -16.34
C ALA A 61 -9.56 1.74 -16.49
N GLY A 62 -9.33 2.51 -15.42
CA GLY A 62 -9.49 3.97 -15.40
C GLY A 62 -8.27 4.77 -15.88
N ALA A 63 -7.10 4.14 -16.00
CA ALA A 63 -5.85 4.80 -16.41
C ALA A 63 -5.59 4.76 -17.93
N SER A 64 -6.57 4.33 -18.74
CA SER A 64 -6.49 4.27 -20.21
C SER A 64 -7.42 5.27 -20.93
N ALA A 65 -7.77 6.40 -20.29
CA ALA A 65 -8.49 7.51 -20.93
C ALA A 65 -7.63 8.77 -21.00
#